data_AF-W4SC70-F1
#
_entry.id   AF-W4SC70-F1
#
_cell.length_a   1.000
_cell.length_b   1.000
_cell.length_c   1.000
_cell.angle_alpha   90.00
_cell.angle_beta   90.00
_cell.angle_gamma   90.00
#
_symmetry.space_group_name_H-M   'P 1'
#
loop_
_entity.id
_entity.type
_entity.pdbx_description
1 polymer ?
#
loop_
_entity_poly.entity_id
_entity_poly.type
_entity_poly.pdbx_seq_one_letter_code
_entity_poly.pdbx_strand_id
1 'polypeptide(L)'
;MVTPFTPTDWRMTFNGESVTLSPSVGNWNQDCRSHYVIQENRVIECGPWSEAHVEAERNRDKSAKAQYYQVSTPVKSDTTATEFTDDAARASGLWSRLREWLFR
;
A
#
# COMPACT_ATOMS: atom_id res chain seq x y z
N MET A 1 10.11 -3.42 1.29
CA MET A 1 9.69 -2.25 0.48
C MET A 1 8.62 -2.73 -0.50
N VAL A 2 7.63 -1.89 -0.78
CA VAL A 2 6.63 -2.12 -1.84
C VAL A 2 6.45 -0.83 -2.65
N THR A 3 6.07 -0.94 -3.91
CA THR A 3 5.83 0.20 -4.83
C THR A 3 4.37 0.25 -5.29
N PRO A 4 3.41 0.53 -4.39
CA PRO A 4 2.00 0.63 -4.76
C PRO A 4 1.74 1.82 -5.70
N PHE A 5 0.85 1.64 -6.68
CA PHE A 5 0.40 2.71 -7.57
C PHE A 5 -0.81 3.46 -7.00
N THR A 6 -0.76 3.83 -5.72
CA THR A 6 -1.79 4.72 -5.18
C THR A 6 -1.63 6.11 -5.80
N PRO A 7 -2.67 6.96 -5.77
CA PRO A 7 -2.63 8.29 -6.36
C PRO A 7 -1.51 9.20 -5.86
N THR A 8 -0.96 8.94 -4.67
CA THR A 8 0.07 9.76 -4.03
C THR A 8 1.46 9.14 -4.02
N ASP A 9 1.58 7.83 -4.30
CA ASP A 9 2.84 7.10 -4.20
C ASP A 9 3.60 7.16 -5.55
N TRP A 10 3.73 6.03 -6.25
CA TRP A 10 4.42 5.96 -7.54
C TRP A 10 3.47 6.13 -8.72
N ARG A 11 3.97 6.82 -9.75
CA ARG A 11 3.30 7.01 -11.04
C ARG A 11 4.11 6.37 -12.14
N MET A 12 3.48 5.43 -12.83
CA MET A 12 3.97 4.88 -14.08
C MET A 12 3.33 5.64 -15.25
N THR A 13 4.14 6.11 -16.19
CA THR A 13 3.68 6.71 -17.45
C THR A 13 4.12 5.85 -18.61
N PHE A 14 3.26 5.75 -19.63
CA PHE A 14 3.55 5.08 -20.90
C PHE A 14 3.19 6.02 -22.03
N ASN A 15 4.15 6.32 -22.91
CA ASN A 15 3.95 7.25 -24.02
C ASN A 15 3.62 6.57 -25.36
N GLY A 16 3.39 5.26 -25.37
CA GLY A 16 3.19 4.45 -26.58
C GLY A 16 4.43 3.66 -27.01
N GLU A 17 5.62 4.02 -26.51
CA GLU A 17 6.89 3.38 -26.84
C GLU A 17 7.66 2.96 -25.58
N SER A 18 7.68 3.82 -24.56
CA SER A 18 8.49 3.63 -23.37
C SER A 18 7.75 3.94 -22.07
N VAL A 19 8.20 3.27 -21.02
CA VAL A 19 7.68 3.35 -19.67
C VAL A 19 8.64 4.16 -18.81
N THR A 20 8.09 5.08 -18.02
CA THR A 20 8.81 5.83 -16.99
C THR A 20 8.10 5.66 -15.65
N LEU A 21 8.89 5.52 -14.58
CA LEU A 21 8.41 5.41 -13.20
C LEU A 21 8.96 6.58 -12.38
N SER A 22 8.07 7.27 -11.67
CA SER A 22 8.43 8.41 -10.82
C SER A 22 7.60 8.42 -9.53
N PRO A 23 8.14 8.84 -8.38
CA PRO A 23 9.56 9.14 -8.13
C PRO A 23 10.42 7.87 -8.14
N SER A 24 11.69 7.97 -7.74
CA SER A 24 12.61 6.83 -7.68
C SER A 24 12.09 5.70 -6.78
N VAL A 25 12.55 4.47 -7.05
CA VAL A 25 12.33 3.31 -6.21
C VAL A 25 13.56 3.16 -5.32
N GLY A 26 13.42 3.50 -4.03
CA GLY A 26 14.53 3.44 -3.09
C GLY A 26 14.30 2.57 -1.86
N ASN A 27 15.34 1.82 -1.50
CA ASN A 27 15.35 0.92 -0.36
C ASN A 27 16.00 1.61 0.86
N TRP A 28 15.42 2.73 1.29
CA TRP A 28 16.04 3.64 2.26
C TRP A 28 16.13 3.10 3.70
N ASN A 29 15.39 2.02 4.00
CA ASN A 29 15.42 1.37 5.31
C ASN A 29 16.53 0.32 5.43
N GLN A 30 17.31 0.10 4.37
CA GLN A 30 18.49 -0.78 4.37
C GLN A 30 19.77 0.04 4.42
N ASP A 31 20.84 -0.55 4.94
CA ASP A 31 22.14 0.11 5.13
C ASP A 31 22.72 0.68 3.83
N CYS A 32 22.44 0.03 2.70
CA CYS A 32 22.92 0.48 1.39
C CYS A 32 22.24 1.76 0.90
N ARG A 33 21.03 2.09 1.40
CA ARG A 33 20.20 3.23 1.01
C ARG A 33 20.13 3.45 -0.52
N SER A 34 20.22 2.36 -1.28
CA SER A 34 20.27 2.42 -2.74
C SER A 34 18.91 2.77 -3.31
N HIS A 35 18.92 3.39 -4.49
CA HIS A 35 17.71 3.65 -5.24
C HIS A 35 17.99 3.65 -6.73
N TYR A 36 16.94 3.51 -7.53
CA TYR A 36 17.01 3.60 -8.96
C TYR A 36 15.79 4.32 -9.53
N VAL A 37 15.93 4.82 -10.75
CA VAL A 37 14.84 5.42 -11.52
C VAL A 37 14.62 4.56 -12.77
N ILE A 38 13.36 4.39 -13.18
CA ILE A 38 13.07 3.83 -14.50
C ILE A 38 12.68 5.00 -15.40
N GLN A 39 13.47 5.25 -16.43
CA GLN A 39 13.21 6.30 -17.40
C GLN A 39 13.33 5.72 -18.81
N GLU A 40 12.29 5.87 -19.62
CA GLU A 40 12.26 5.41 -21.00
C GLU A 40 12.72 3.94 -21.17
N ASN A 41 12.13 3.03 -20.38
CA ASN A 41 12.50 1.61 -20.30
C ASN A 41 13.92 1.30 -19.78
N ARG A 42 14.67 2.28 -19.27
CA ARG A 42 16.01 2.08 -18.73
C ARG A 42 16.01 2.21 -17.21
N VAL A 43 16.74 1.30 -16.56
CA VAL A 43 17.03 1.39 -15.13
C VAL A 43 18.29 2.25 -14.96
N ILE A 44 18.13 3.37 -14.27
CA ILE A 44 19.22 4.29 -13.90
C ILE A 44 19.49 4.09 -12.41
N GLU A 45 20.57 3.38 -12.11
CA GLU A 45 21.04 3.25 -10.72
C GLU A 45 21.49 4.60 -10.19
N CYS A 46 21.09 4.89 -8.96
CA CYS A 46 21.44 6.13 -8.28
C CYS A 46 22.25 5.81 -7.02
N GLY A 47 23.20 6.69 -6.69
CA GLY A 47 24.02 6.54 -5.50
C GLY A 47 23.20 6.59 -4.20
N PRO A 48 23.82 6.27 -3.04
CA PRO A 48 23.13 6.30 -1.76
C PRO A 48 22.66 7.72 -1.43
N TRP A 49 21.47 7.84 -0.85
CA TRP A 49 21.00 9.10 -0.30
C TRP A 49 21.58 9.38 1.09
N SER A 50 21.86 10.66 1.35
CA SER A 50 22.10 11.16 2.69
C SER A 50 20.81 11.13 3.51
N GLU A 51 20.93 11.21 4.83
CA GLU A 51 19.77 11.24 5.73
C GLU A 51 18.85 12.43 5.45
N ALA A 52 19.44 13.57 5.09
CA ALA A 52 18.69 14.76 4.70
C ALA A 52 17.82 14.52 3.45
N HIS A 53 18.32 13.80 2.44
CA HIS A 53 17.54 13.46 1.26
C HIS A 53 16.40 12.49 1.58
N VAL A 54 16.67 11.46 2.41
CA VAL A 54 15.62 10.51 2.84
C VAL A 54 14.52 11.22 3.62
N GLU A 55 14.87 12.13 4.52
CA GLU A 55 13.89 12.86 5.33
C GLU A 55 13.10 13.87 4.50
N ALA A 56 13.74 14.52 3.53
CA ALA A 56 13.05 15.40 2.58
C ALA A 56 11.98 14.64 1.79
N GLU A 57 12.27 13.44 1.28
CA GLU A 57 11.27 12.64 0.57
C GLU A 57 10.17 12.09 1.48
N ARG A 58 10.51 11.66 2.70
CA ARG A 58 9.49 11.26 3.68
C ARG A 58 8.51 12.41 3.98
N ASN A 59 9.02 13.63 4.08
CA ASN A 59 8.18 14.81 4.31
C ASN A 59 7.34 15.16 3.08
N ARG A 60 7.89 15.00 1.87
CA ARG A 60 7.14 15.14 0.62
C ARG A 60 5.99 14.15 0.53
N ASP A 61 6.26 12.87 0.81
CA ASP A 61 5.26 11.79 0.80
C ASP A 61 4.15 12.01 1.83
N LYS A 62 4.51 12.33 3.08
CA LYS A 62 3.54 12.68 4.13
C LYS A 62 2.65 13.84 3.72
N SER A 63 3.23 14.88 3.12
CA SER A 63 2.49 16.06 2.68
C SER A 63 1.54 15.74 1.52
N ALA A 64 2.00 14.98 0.52
CA ALA A 64 1.18 14.55 -0.61
C ALA A 64 -0.02 13.70 -0.16
N LYS A 65 0.21 12.75 0.76
CA LYS A 65 -0.85 11.93 1.38
C LYS A 65 -1.83 12.77 2.17
N ALA A 66 -1.34 13.67 3.03
CA ALA A 66 -2.21 14.55 3.80
C ALA A 66 -3.11 15.37 2.88
N GLN A 67 -2.56 15.97 1.82
CA GLN A 67 -3.33 16.78 0.86
C GLN A 67 -4.39 15.96 0.12
N TYR A 68 -4.06 14.75 -0.36
CA TYR A 68 -4.99 13.93 -1.14
C TYR A 68 -6.13 13.34 -0.28
N TYR A 69 -5.79 12.86 0.92
CA TYR A 69 -6.76 12.19 1.80
C TYR A 69 -7.53 13.15 2.72
N GLN A 70 -7.05 14.38 2.99
CA GLN A 70 -7.86 15.39 3.69
C GLN A 70 -9.09 15.81 2.88
N VAL A 71 -9.00 15.76 1.55
CA VAL A 71 -10.10 16.14 0.63
C VAL A 71 -11.05 14.96 0.37
N SER A 72 -10.61 13.73 0.64
CA SER A 72 -11.34 12.50 0.35
C SER A 72 -11.84 11.86 1.64
N THR A 73 -13.11 12.09 2.00
CA THR A 73 -13.81 11.24 2.98
C THR A 73 -13.68 9.77 2.52
N PRO A 74 -13.47 8.79 3.42
CA PRO A 74 -13.07 7.46 3.02
C PRO A 74 -14.21 6.78 2.27
N VAL A 75 -14.04 6.57 0.97
CA VAL A 75 -14.78 5.55 0.25
C VAL A 75 -14.28 4.23 0.83
N LYS A 76 -15.06 3.67 1.77
CA LYS A 76 -14.93 2.29 2.20
C LYS A 76 -14.86 1.45 0.93
N SER A 77 -13.68 0.92 0.65
CA SER A 77 -13.55 -0.15 -0.31
C SER A 77 -14.23 -1.34 0.35
N ASP A 78 -15.50 -1.56 0.02
CA ASP A 78 -16.19 -2.82 0.32
C ASP A 78 -15.38 -3.91 -0.38
N THR A 79 -14.43 -4.47 0.37
CA THR A 79 -13.93 -5.80 0.12
C THR A 79 -15.09 -6.72 0.38
N THR A 80 -15.93 -6.89 -0.64
CA THR A 80 -16.77 -8.08 -0.77
C THR A 80 -15.80 -9.23 -0.97
N ALA A 81 -15.23 -9.71 0.12
CA ALA A 81 -14.67 -11.04 0.19
C ALA A 81 -15.85 -11.98 -0.11
N THR A 82 -15.91 -12.46 -1.35
CA THR A 82 -16.73 -13.60 -1.70
C THR A 82 -16.16 -14.80 -0.94
N GLU A 83 -16.65 -15.01 0.28
CA GLU A 83 -16.46 -16.24 1.03
C GLU A 83 -17.21 -17.35 0.29
N PHE A 84 -16.50 -18.08 -0.56
CA PHE A 84 -16.84 -19.46 -0.82
C PHE A 84 -16.43 -20.27 0.43
N THR A 85 -17.37 -20.44 1.36
CA THR A 85 -17.35 -21.62 2.24
C THR A 85 -18.62 -22.40 1.99
N ASP A 86 -18.45 -23.44 1.18
CA ASP A 86 -19.38 -24.53 1.12
C ASP A 86 -19.32 -25.31 2.45
N ASP A 87 -20.50 -25.74 2.86
CA ASP A 87 -20.79 -26.86 3.73
C ASP A 87 -20.73 -26.79 5.28
N ALA A 88 -21.85 -27.33 5.79
CA ALA A 88 -21.97 -28.19 6.96
C ALA A 88 -22.15 -27.57 8.35
N ALA A 89 -23.43 -27.37 8.70
CA ALA A 89 -24.05 -28.15 9.78
C ALA A 89 -23.28 -28.25 11.13
N ARG A 90 -22.99 -27.13 11.79
CA ARG A 90 -22.53 -27.13 13.21
C ARG A 90 -23.05 -25.99 14.09
N ALA A 91 -24.08 -25.25 13.67
CA ALA A 91 -24.57 -24.09 14.41
C ALA A 91 -25.46 -24.40 15.65
N SER A 92 -25.84 -25.66 15.91
CA SER A 92 -26.79 -26.01 17.00
C SER A 92 -26.14 -26.43 18.33
N GLY A 93 -24.82 -26.61 18.41
CA GLY A 93 -24.15 -27.13 19.62
C GLY A 93 -23.58 -26.09 20.59
N LEU A 94 -23.31 -24.87 20.12
CA LEU A 94 -22.63 -23.83 20.91
C LEU A 94 -23.60 -22.77 21.46
N TRP A 95 -24.65 -22.44 20.72
CA TRP A 95 -25.66 -21.46 21.11
C TRP A 95 -26.72 -22.00 22.09
N SER A 96 -26.87 -23.31 22.16
CA SER A 96 -27.73 -23.98 23.15
C SER A 96 -27.12 -23.91 24.57
N ARG A 97 -25.79 -24.02 24.67
CA ARG A 97 -25.07 -24.02 25.95
C ARG A 97 -24.92 -22.64 26.59
N LEU A 98 -24.89 -21.57 25.79
CA LEU A 98 -24.82 -20.21 26.32
C LEU A 98 -26.16 -19.72 26.90
N ARG A 99 -27.29 -20.20 26.35
CA ARG A 99 -28.64 -19.84 26.82
C ARG A 99 -29.00 -20.48 28.15
N GLU A 100 -28.52 -21.69 28.44
CA GLU A 100 -28.75 -22.37 29.73
C GLU A 100 -28.03 -21.69 30.90
N TRP A 101 -26.95 -20.94 30.67
CA TRP A 101 -26.24 -20.21 31.72
C TRP A 101 -26.87 -18.85 32.06
N LEU A 102 -27.51 -18.19 31.09
CA LEU A 102 -28.09 -16.85 31.26
C LEU A 102 -29.50 -16.83 31.89
N PHE A 103 -30.13 -18.00 32.06
CA PHE A 103 -31.48 -18.12 32.63
C PHE A 103 -31.55 -19.14 33.79
N ARG A 104 -30.50 -19.22 34.61
CA ARG A 104 -30.52 -19.89 35.91
C ARG A 104 -30.31 -18.90 37.05
#